data_AF-A0A2I1H4S8-F1
#
_entry.id   AF-A0A2I1H4S8-F1
#
_cell.length_a   1.000
_cell.length_b   1.000
_cell.length_c   1.000
_cell.angle_alpha   90.00
_cell.angle_beta   90.00
_cell.angle_gamma   90.00
#
_symmetry.space_group_name_H-M   'P 1'
#
loop_
_entity.id
_entity.type
_entity.pdbx_description
1 polymer ?
#
loop_
_entity_poly.entity_id
_entity_poly.type
_entity_poly.pdbx_seq_one_letter_code
_entity_poly.pdbx_strand_id
1 'polypeptide(L)'
;MSDIGDLVRNPNNAEDFLKFISYNGLQYIHEVTAQLSSFVENGFLKTLFDKSSQAMNKAQLLVETFGESANPNNFAIQAKETNIQPTTLSLIFSIALYASFRSWDNFATHAYQVYGDMGDDTESECPSVNDELFVSTSSSNLKSTPNP
;
A
#
# COMPACT_ATOMS: atom_id res chain seq x y z
N MET A 1 22.66 29.69 22.43
CA MET A 1 22.71 28.57 21.47
C MET A 1 21.42 27.81 21.67
N SER A 2 20.55 27.82 20.66
CA SER A 2 19.27 27.11 20.72
C SER A 2 19.58 25.63 20.57
N ASP A 3 19.17 24.84 21.55
CA ASP A 3 19.19 23.38 21.51
C ASP A 3 18.16 22.95 20.46
N ILE A 4 18.56 23.01 19.19
CA ILE A 4 17.91 22.32 18.07
C ILE A 4 18.35 20.86 18.21
N GLY A 5 17.87 20.23 19.28
CA GLY A 5 17.73 18.80 19.34
C GLY A 5 16.82 18.46 18.18
N ASP A 6 17.43 17.88 17.15
CA ASP A 6 16.81 17.35 15.97
C ASP A 6 15.54 16.63 16.40
N LEU A 7 14.40 17.29 16.19
CA LEU A 7 13.11 16.74 16.54
C LEU A 7 12.88 15.71 15.46
N VAL A 8 13.46 14.52 15.67
CA VAL A 8 13.08 13.29 14.99
C VAL A 8 11.59 13.21 15.24
N ARG A 9 10.82 13.78 14.30
CA ARG A 9 9.37 13.82 14.35
C ARG A 9 8.99 12.36 14.37
N ASN A 10 8.63 11.85 15.54
CA ASN A 10 8.11 10.50 15.65
C ASN A 10 6.92 10.46 14.68
N PRO A 11 7.02 9.76 13.54
CA PRO A 11 5.94 9.73 12.55
C PRO A 11 4.69 9.08 13.16
N ASN A 12 4.83 8.41 14.30
CA ASN A 12 3.79 7.63 14.96
C ASN A 12 3.08 8.37 16.11
N ASN A 13 3.03 9.71 16.12
CA ASN A 13 2.12 10.38 17.03
C ASN A 13 0.68 10.36 16.47
N ALA A 14 -0.31 10.23 17.36
CA ALA A 14 -1.69 10.04 16.96
C ALA A 14 -2.27 11.21 16.14
N GLU A 15 -1.77 12.43 16.36
CA GLU A 15 -2.25 13.61 15.64
C GLU A 15 -1.84 13.59 14.18
N ASP A 16 -0.58 13.24 13.89
CA ASP A 16 -0.08 13.13 12.52
C ASP A 16 -0.75 11.97 11.77
N PHE A 17 -1.03 10.85 12.46
CA PHE A 17 -1.82 9.76 11.89
C PHE A 17 -3.25 10.21 11.54
N LEU A 18 -3.93 10.94 12.43
CA LEU A 18 -5.28 11.46 12.15
C LEU A 18 -5.27 12.46 10.98
N LYS A 19 -4.25 13.33 10.88
CA LYS A 19 -4.07 14.23 9.73
C LYS A 19 -3.86 13.44 8.44
N PHE A 20 -3.05 12.39 8.47
CA PHE A 20 -2.84 11.49 7.35
C PHE A 20 -4.15 10.84 6.90
N ILE A 21 -4.94 10.26 7.82
CA ILE A 21 -6.25 9.68 7.48
C ILE A 21 -7.20 10.72 6.89
N SER A 22 -7.26 11.92 7.47
CA SER A 22 -8.12 13.00 6.96
C SER A 22 -7.72 13.44 5.55
N TYR A 23 -6.42 13.61 5.29
CA TYR A 23 -5.91 13.97 3.97
C TYR A 23 -6.28 12.88 2.95
N ASN A 24 -6.00 11.62 3.27
CA ASN A 24 -6.31 10.51 2.39
C ASN A 24 -7.82 10.28 2.19
N GLY A 25 -8.65 10.64 3.16
CA GLY A 25 -10.10 10.63 3.00
C GLY A 25 -10.57 11.62 1.92
N LEU A 26 -9.95 12.79 1.82
CA LEU A 26 -10.21 13.74 0.73
C LEU A 26 -9.68 13.21 -0.61
N GLN A 27 -8.49 12.61 -0.61
CA GLN A 27 -7.91 11.99 -1.81
C GLN A 27 -8.78 10.85 -2.33
N TYR A 28 -9.32 10.00 -1.44
CA TYR A 28 -10.25 8.93 -1.79
C TYR A 28 -11.45 9.45 -2.59
N ILE A 29 -12.09 10.53 -2.13
CA ILE A 29 -13.25 11.10 -2.84
C ILE A 29 -12.85 11.64 -4.22
N HIS A 30 -11.71 12.33 -4.29
CA HIS A 30 -11.17 12.85 -5.55
C HIS A 30 -10.87 11.72 -6.55
N GLU A 31 -10.23 10.65 -6.10
CA GLU A 31 -9.88 9.51 -6.92
C GLU A 31 -11.11 8.74 -7.38
N VAL A 32 -12.07 8.45 -6.48
CA VAL A 32 -13.35 7.84 -6.87
C VAL A 32 -14.04 8.68 -7.93
N THR A 33 -14.09 10.00 -7.76
CA THR A 33 -14.70 10.90 -8.74
C THR A 33 -13.99 10.84 -10.09
N ALA A 34 -12.65 10.84 -10.10
CA ALA A 34 -11.86 10.73 -11.31
C ALA A 34 -12.06 9.38 -12.02
N GLN A 35 -12.05 8.27 -11.27
CA GLN A 35 -12.29 6.93 -11.81
C GLN A 35 -13.69 6.81 -12.41
N LEU A 36 -14.73 7.29 -11.71
CA LEU A 36 -16.10 7.30 -12.22
C LEU A 36 -16.24 8.15 -13.49
N SER A 37 -15.61 9.33 -13.51
CA SER A 37 -15.63 10.23 -14.67
C SER A 37 -14.94 9.60 -15.88
N SER A 38 -13.87 8.83 -15.65
CA SER A 38 -13.12 8.17 -16.72
C SER A 38 -14.00 7.24 -17.57
N PHE A 39 -14.97 6.53 -16.98
CA PHE A 39 -15.89 5.64 -17.73
C PHE A 39 -16.83 6.39 -18.68
N VAL A 40 -17.07 7.68 -18.42
CA VAL A 40 -17.82 8.57 -19.32
C VAL A 40 -16.87 9.08 -20.40
N GLU A 41 -15.72 9.61 -19.99
CA GLU A 41 -14.76 10.29 -20.86
C GLU A 41 -14.11 9.36 -21.89
N ASN A 42 -13.75 8.15 -21.48
CA ASN A 42 -13.16 7.14 -22.35
C ASN A 42 -14.20 6.44 -23.24
N GLY A 43 -15.48 6.80 -23.12
CA GLY A 43 -16.57 6.23 -23.90
C GLY A 43 -16.99 4.83 -23.50
N PHE A 44 -16.48 4.26 -22.39
CA PHE A 44 -16.86 2.91 -21.93
C PHE A 44 -18.38 2.75 -21.80
N LEU A 45 -19.05 3.69 -21.11
CA LEU A 45 -20.51 3.64 -20.96
C LEU A 45 -21.23 3.77 -22.30
N LYS A 46 -20.71 4.61 -23.22
CA LYS A 46 -21.26 4.72 -24.57
C LYS A 46 -21.18 3.39 -25.29
N THR A 47 -20.03 2.72 -25.26
CA THR A 47 -19.81 1.42 -25.90
C THR A 47 -20.68 0.32 -25.28
N LEU A 48 -20.84 0.31 -23.96
CA LEU A 48 -21.67 -0.67 -23.24
C LEU A 48 -23.17 -0.53 -23.57
N PHE A 49 -23.65 0.70 -23.76
CA PHE A 49 -25.06 1.00 -24.01
C PHE A 49 -25.40 1.25 -25.49
N ASP A 50 -24.43 1.18 -26.38
CA ASP A 50 -24.66 1.33 -27.82
C ASP A 50 -25.66 0.28 -28.31
N LYS A 51 -26.68 0.74 -29.03
CA LYS A 51 -27.74 -0.09 -29.61
C LYS A 51 -27.38 -0.56 -31.03
N SER A 52 -26.39 0.09 -31.66
CA SER A 52 -25.94 -0.21 -33.01
C SER A 52 -24.88 -1.32 -33.08
N SER A 53 -24.25 -1.64 -31.94
CA SER A 53 -23.24 -2.70 -31.87
C SER A 53 -23.90 -4.08 -31.96
N GLN A 54 -23.99 -4.60 -33.18
CA GLN A 54 -24.44 -5.95 -33.49
C GLN A 54 -23.41 -7.04 -33.13
N ALA A 55 -22.23 -6.68 -32.61
CA ALA A 55 -21.09 -7.60 -32.47
C ALA A 55 -20.46 -7.68 -31.07
N MET A 56 -20.66 -6.72 -30.16
CA MET A 56 -19.99 -6.75 -28.86
C MET A 56 -20.89 -7.34 -27.77
N ASN A 57 -20.49 -8.49 -27.23
CA ASN A 57 -21.16 -9.09 -26.09
C ASN A 57 -20.93 -8.21 -24.84
N LYS A 58 -21.99 -7.56 -24.34
CA LYS A 58 -21.94 -6.67 -23.17
C LYS A 58 -21.43 -7.38 -21.91
N ALA A 59 -21.75 -8.66 -21.76
CA ALA A 59 -21.23 -9.46 -20.65
C ALA A 59 -19.71 -9.65 -20.78
N GLN A 60 -19.23 -9.91 -22.00
CA GLN A 60 -17.80 -10.02 -22.27
C GLN A 60 -17.07 -8.71 -21.97
N LEU A 61 -17.59 -7.56 -22.42
CA LEU A 61 -16.98 -6.26 -22.12
C LEU A 61 -16.84 -6.01 -20.61
N LEU A 62 -17.88 -6.33 -19.83
CA LEU A 62 -17.85 -6.20 -18.37
C LEU A 62 -16.81 -7.11 -17.74
N VAL A 63 -16.73 -8.37 -18.17
CA VAL A 63 -15.75 -9.35 -17.68
C VAL A 63 -14.31 -8.96 -18.07
N GLU A 64 -14.08 -8.48 -19.28
CA GLU A 64 -12.76 -8.01 -19.72
C GLU A 64 -12.30 -6.79 -18.93
N THR A 65 -13.22 -5.91 -18.53
CA THR A 65 -12.90 -4.67 -17.81
C THR A 65 -12.73 -4.89 -16.31
N PHE A 66 -13.60 -5.71 -15.70
CA PHE A 66 -13.73 -5.83 -14.25
C PHE A 66 -13.49 -7.26 -13.70
N GLY A 67 -13.21 -8.22 -14.58
CA GLY A 67 -12.99 -9.62 -14.24
C GLY A 67 -14.28 -10.45 -14.11
N GLU A 68 -14.11 -11.74 -13.80
CA GLU A 68 -15.22 -12.71 -13.72
C GLU A 68 -16.31 -12.37 -12.70
N SER A 69 -15.96 -11.59 -11.67
CA SER A 69 -16.95 -11.12 -10.68
C SER A 69 -18.04 -10.26 -11.32
N ALA A 70 -17.72 -9.56 -12.42
CA ALA A 70 -18.63 -8.72 -13.18
C ALA A 70 -19.50 -9.48 -14.17
N ASN A 71 -19.42 -10.81 -14.23
CA ASN A 71 -20.28 -11.58 -15.11
C ASN A 71 -21.77 -11.34 -14.74
N PRO A 72 -22.63 -10.85 -15.66
CA PRO A 72 -24.04 -10.59 -15.36
C PRO A 72 -24.81 -11.82 -14.86
N ASN A 73 -24.36 -13.04 -15.18
CA ASN A 73 -24.97 -14.28 -14.68
C ASN A 73 -24.90 -14.39 -13.15
N ASN A 74 -23.89 -13.80 -12.51
CA ASN A 74 -23.75 -13.78 -11.05
C ASN A 74 -24.89 -13.00 -10.35
N PHE A 75 -25.61 -12.16 -11.10
CA PHE A 75 -26.65 -11.28 -10.58
C PHE A 75 -28.06 -11.72 -10.98
N ALA A 76 -28.23 -12.91 -11.58
CA ALA A 76 -29.52 -13.36 -12.11
C ALA A 76 -30.62 -13.45 -11.04
N ILE A 77 -30.28 -13.89 -9.82
CA ILE A 77 -31.23 -13.97 -8.70
C ILE A 77 -31.65 -12.55 -8.27
N GLN A 78 -30.70 -11.68 -7.99
CA GLN A 78 -30.96 -10.31 -7.55
C GLN A 78 -31.69 -9.50 -8.64
N ALA A 79 -31.37 -9.71 -9.91
CA ALA A 79 -32.07 -9.10 -11.04
C ALA A 79 -33.57 -9.43 -11.03
N LYS A 80 -33.93 -10.67 -10.71
CA LYS A 80 -35.33 -11.10 -10.59
C LYS A 80 -36.02 -10.46 -9.40
N GLU A 81 -35.37 -10.43 -8.23
CA GLU A 81 -35.94 -9.88 -7.00
C GLU A 81 -36.08 -8.35 -7.06
N THR A 82 -35.16 -7.65 -7.74
CA THR A 82 -35.13 -6.18 -7.83
C THR A 82 -35.81 -5.63 -9.09
N ASN A 83 -36.15 -6.50 -10.05
CA ASN A 83 -36.62 -6.12 -11.39
C ASN A 83 -35.66 -5.16 -12.13
N ILE A 84 -34.35 -5.35 -11.95
CA ILE A 84 -33.29 -4.60 -12.64
C ILE A 84 -32.56 -5.55 -13.59
N GLN A 85 -32.11 -5.06 -14.74
CA GLN A 85 -31.35 -5.88 -15.69
C GLN A 85 -30.03 -6.38 -15.06
N PRO A 86 -29.64 -7.67 -15.24
CA PRO A 86 -28.40 -8.21 -14.69
C PRO A 86 -27.15 -7.42 -15.09
N THR A 87 -27.09 -6.92 -16.33
CA THR A 87 -26.01 -6.06 -16.82
C THR A 87 -25.90 -4.76 -16.04
N THR A 88 -27.03 -4.17 -15.65
CA THR A 88 -27.05 -2.93 -14.86
C THR A 88 -26.57 -3.19 -13.42
N LEU A 89 -27.02 -4.28 -12.80
CA LEU A 89 -26.55 -4.66 -11.46
C LEU A 89 -25.06 -4.96 -11.44
N SER A 90 -24.58 -5.75 -12.42
CA SER A 90 -23.15 -6.02 -12.59
C SER A 90 -22.37 -4.72 -12.76
N LEU A 91 -22.82 -3.81 -13.61
CA LEU A 91 -22.16 -2.52 -13.83
C LEU A 91 -22.05 -1.70 -12.53
N ILE A 92 -23.14 -1.53 -11.80
CA ILE A 92 -23.16 -0.76 -10.54
C ILE A 92 -22.19 -1.38 -9.53
N PHE A 93 -22.27 -2.69 -9.33
CA PHE A 93 -21.40 -3.42 -8.42
C PHE A 93 -19.93 -3.28 -8.81
N SER A 94 -19.62 -3.50 -10.09
CA SER A 94 -18.25 -3.56 -10.59
C SER A 94 -17.57 -2.20 -10.59
N ILE A 95 -18.29 -1.14 -10.97
CA ILE A 95 -17.74 0.22 -10.91
C ILE A 95 -17.47 0.63 -9.45
N ALA A 96 -18.41 0.34 -8.54
CA ALA A 96 -18.25 0.67 -7.11
C ALA A 96 -17.05 -0.09 -6.51
N LEU A 97 -16.92 -1.38 -6.81
CA LEU A 97 -15.81 -2.20 -6.35
C LEU A 97 -14.49 -1.74 -6.95
N TYR A 98 -14.44 -1.47 -8.26
CA TYR A 98 -13.25 -1.02 -8.97
C TYR A 98 -12.72 0.31 -8.42
N ALA A 99 -13.60 1.30 -8.27
CA ALA A 99 -13.23 2.61 -7.73
C ALA A 99 -12.74 2.49 -6.28
N SER A 100 -13.42 1.68 -5.45
CA SER A 100 -13.02 1.44 -4.07
C SER A 100 -11.67 0.75 -3.97
N PHE A 101 -11.44 -0.27 -4.79
CA PHE A 101 -10.18 -1.02 -4.81
C PHE A 101 -9.01 -0.14 -5.26
N ARG A 102 -9.20 0.66 -6.31
CA ARG A 102 -8.18 1.62 -6.78
C ARG A 102 -7.81 2.64 -5.71
N SER A 103 -8.79 3.21 -5.03
CA SER A 103 -8.50 4.17 -3.96
C SER A 103 -7.88 3.52 -2.72
N TRP A 104 -8.24 2.27 -2.42
CA TRP A 104 -7.57 1.51 -1.37
C TRP A 104 -6.10 1.24 -1.71
N ASP A 105 -5.79 0.85 -2.95
CA ASP A 105 -4.41 0.61 -3.42
C ASP A 105 -3.55 1.87 -3.31
N ASN A 106 -4.10 3.02 -3.71
CA ASN A 106 -3.44 4.31 -3.56
C ASN A 106 -3.21 4.68 -2.09
N PHE A 107 -4.23 4.50 -1.24
CA PHE A 107 -4.12 4.72 0.20
C PHE A 107 -3.05 3.84 0.83
N ALA A 108 -3.07 2.53 0.54
CA ALA A 108 -2.14 1.56 1.08
C ALA A 108 -0.70 1.86 0.64
N THR A 109 -0.50 2.27 -0.61
CA THR A 109 0.81 2.70 -1.12
C THR A 109 1.33 3.91 -0.37
N HIS A 110 0.51 4.94 -0.16
CA HIS A 110 0.92 6.12 0.61
C HIS A 110 1.17 5.79 2.08
N ALA A 111 0.32 4.94 2.68
CA ALA A 111 0.50 4.50 4.06
C ALA A 111 1.83 3.74 4.22
N TYR A 112 2.14 2.86 3.26
CA TYR A 112 3.40 2.14 3.23
C TYR A 112 4.61 3.07 3.07
N GLN A 113 4.53 4.08 2.21
CA GLN A 113 5.62 5.06 2.05
C GLN A 113 5.87 5.92 3.30
N VAL A 114 4.83 6.23 4.06
CA VAL A 114 4.93 7.11 5.24
C VAL A 114 5.28 6.33 6.52
N TYR A 115 4.74 5.12 6.67
CA TYR A 115 4.82 4.34 7.92
C TYR A 115 5.47 2.96 7.76
N GLY A 116 5.65 2.48 6.53
CA GLY A 116 6.33 1.22 6.22
C GLY A 116 7.84 1.42 6.24
N ASP A 117 8.40 1.56 7.44
CA ASP A 117 9.84 1.55 7.69
C ASP A 117 10.46 0.26 7.09
N MET A 118 11.04 0.37 5.89
CA MET A 118 11.90 -0.66 5.28
C MET A 118 13.32 -0.44 5.79
N GLY A 119 13.52 -0.56 7.10
CA GLY A 119 14.83 -0.37 7.74
C GLY A 119 15.94 -0.98 6.89
N ASP A 120 16.94 -0.17 6.55
CA ASP A 120 18.21 -0.76 6.16
C ASP A 120 18.78 -1.33 7.46
N ASP A 121 18.63 -2.64 7.65
CA ASP A 121 19.28 -3.42 8.70
C ASP A 121 20.81 -3.45 8.47
N THR A 122 21.42 -2.32 8.08
CA THR A 122 22.83 -2.10 8.33
C THR A 122 22.97 -1.78 9.81
N GLU A 123 22.87 -2.85 10.60
CA GLU A 123 23.43 -2.98 11.94
C GLU A 123 24.71 -2.12 11.98
N SER A 124 24.61 -0.96 12.63
CA SER A 124 25.75 -0.11 12.91
C SER A 124 26.77 -0.98 13.64
N GLU A 125 27.80 -1.48 12.94
CA GLU A 125 28.96 -2.11 13.56
C GLU A 125 29.49 -1.11 14.60
N CYS A 126 29.18 -1.37 15.87
CA CYS A 126 29.78 -0.68 16.99
C CYS A 126 31.30 -0.77 16.78
N PRO A 127 32.05 0.35 16.74
CA PRO A 127 33.50 0.24 16.74
C PRO A 127 33.88 -0.46 18.03
N SER A 128 34.44 -1.67 17.93
CA SER A 128 34.88 -2.45 19.08
C SER A 128 36.01 -1.68 19.77
N VAL A 129 35.65 -0.97 20.84
CA VAL A 129 36.62 -0.33 21.71
C VAL A 129 37.26 -1.43 22.57
N ASN A 130 38.60 -1.48 22.51
CA ASN A 130 39.55 -2.26 23.31
C ASN A 130 40.02 -3.62 22.77
N ASP A 131 40.81 -3.58 21.71
CA ASP A 131 42.04 -4.36 21.64
C ASP A 131 43.06 -3.79 22.66
N GLU A 132 43.02 -4.21 23.92
CA GLU A 132 44.16 -4.05 24.86
C GLU A 132 43.97 -4.84 26.16
N LEU A 133 43.98 -6.18 26.08
CA LEU A 133 44.23 -7.01 27.28
C LEU A 133 44.87 -8.36 26.96
N PHE A 134 46.06 -8.32 26.35
CA PHE A 134 47.03 -9.41 26.48
C PHE A 134 48.35 -8.84 27.02
N VAL A 135 48.34 -8.48 28.31
CA VAL A 135 49.60 -8.33 29.06
C VAL A 135 50.22 -9.73 29.14
N SER A 136 51.22 -9.96 28.30
CA SER A 136 52.06 -11.14 28.33
C SER A 136 52.83 -11.19 29.65
N THR A 137 52.38 -12.02 30.59
CA THR A 137 53.23 -12.42 31.72
C THR A 137 54.18 -13.52 31.27
N SER A 138 55.30 -13.12 30.67
CA SER A 138 56.48 -13.99 30.51
C SER A 138 57.18 -14.12 31.87
N SER A 139 56.93 -15.22 32.60
CA SER A 139 57.72 -15.56 33.78
C SER A 139 58.92 -16.43 33.38
N SER A 140 60.06 -15.77 33.17
CA SER A 140 61.37 -16.42 33.01
C SER A 140 61.88 -16.92 34.36
N ASN A 141 61.94 -18.23 34.55
CA ASN A 141 62.70 -18.84 35.65
C ASN A 141 64.18 -18.90 35.27
N LEU A 142 65.03 -18.09 35.92
CA LEU A 142 66.48 -18.32 35.98
C LEU A 142 67.10 -17.74 37.27
N LYS A 143 67.34 -18.66 38.21
CA LYS A 143 68.53 -18.86 39.06
C LYS A 143 69.15 -17.69 39.85
N SER A 144 69.20 -17.87 41.18
CA SER A 144 70.29 -17.32 42.01
C SER A 144 70.79 -18.37 43.01
N THR A 145 72.08 -18.70 42.90
CA THR A 145 72.90 -19.39 43.91
C THR A 145 73.37 -18.36 44.96
N PRO A 146 73.64 -18.71 46.22
CA PRO A 146 74.43 -17.88 47.13
C PRO A 146 75.88 -18.35 47.22
N ASN A 147 76.83 -17.40 47.18
CA ASN A 147 78.21 -17.52 47.67
C ASN A 147 78.31 -16.68 48.97
N PRO A 148 79.33 -16.81 49.84
CA PRO A 148 80.60 -17.53 49.70
C PRO A 148 80.79 -18.74 50.65
#